data_AF-A0A961SLD3-F1
#
_entry.id   AF-A0A961SLD3-F1
#
_cell.length_a   1.000
_cell.length_b   1.000
_cell.length_c   1.000
_cell.angle_alpha   90.00
_cell.angle_beta   90.00
_cell.angle_gamma   90.00
#
_symmetry.space_group_name_H-M   'P 1'
#
loop_
_entity.id
_entity.type
_entity.pdbx_description
1 polymer ?
#
loop_
_entity_poly.entity_id
_entity_poly.type
_entity_poly.pdbx_seq_one_letter_code
_entity_poly.pdbx_strand_id
1 'polypeptide(L)'
;MLRVLKAVVVLLGFSLLLLGGAQTANAGCELVKATNSAESKASAAKAAYANALQTAEQIRQRRGWKYVTLRPRKVKPDPFWKAVRPVVTPDMLLKPDVVTSKTYSQCWKGVVVPYVCTAGAMACGN
;
A
#
# COMPACT_ATOMS: atom_id res chain seq x y z
N MET A 1 -8.01 16.41 -56.85
CA MET A 1 -8.71 15.70 -55.75
C MET A 1 -7.79 14.81 -54.90
N LEU A 2 -6.74 14.20 -55.45
CA LEU A 2 -5.84 13.27 -54.73
C LEU A 2 -4.97 13.90 -53.60
N ARG A 3 -4.76 15.22 -53.62
CA ARG A 3 -3.94 15.94 -52.61
C ARG A 3 -4.69 16.22 -51.31
N VAL A 4 -6.01 16.40 -51.37
CA VAL A 4 -6.86 16.68 -50.20
C VAL A 4 -7.05 15.41 -49.36
N LEU A 5 -7.12 14.24 -50.01
CA LEU A 5 -7.26 12.94 -49.35
C LEU A 5 -6.03 12.59 -48.48
N LYS A 6 -4.82 12.95 -48.91
CA LYS A 6 -3.57 12.70 -48.16
C LYS A 6 -3.47 13.55 -46.89
N ALA A 7 -3.95 14.80 -46.93
CA ALA A 7 -3.92 15.70 -45.78
C ALA A 7 -4.88 15.24 -44.66
N VAL A 8 -6.04 14.70 -45.03
CA VAL A 8 -7.03 14.17 -44.07
C VAL A 8 -6.53 12.93 -43.33
N VAL A 9 -5.79 12.04 -44.01
CA VAL A 9 -5.24 10.82 -43.39
C VAL A 9 -4.11 11.14 -42.40
N VAL A 10 -3.28 12.14 -42.68
CA VAL A 10 -2.20 12.56 -41.75
C VAL A 10 -2.77 13.23 -40.50
N LEU A 11 -3.82 14.04 -40.63
CA LEU A 11 -4.49 14.69 -39.49
C LEU A 11 -5.25 13.71 -38.60
N LEU A 12 -5.86 12.67 -39.18
CA LEU A 12 -6.52 11.59 -38.42
C LEU A 12 -5.51 10.68 -37.70
N GLY A 13 -4.39 10.37 -38.34
CA GLY A 13 -3.32 9.55 -37.73
C GLY A 13 -2.65 10.23 -36.52
N PHE A 14 -2.49 11.57 -36.57
CA PHE A 14 -1.88 12.33 -35.48
C PHE A 14 -2.83 12.50 -34.28
N SER A 15 -4.15 12.54 -34.52
CA SER A 15 -5.15 12.67 -33.44
C SER A 15 -5.30 11.40 -32.60
N LEU A 16 -5.05 10.22 -33.18
CA LEU A 16 -5.10 8.93 -32.46
C LEU A 16 -3.90 8.72 -31.51
N LEU A 17 -2.75 9.35 -31.78
CA LEU A 17 -1.55 9.23 -30.93
C LEU A 17 -1.57 10.14 -29.70
N LEU A 18 -2.39 11.20 -29.69
CA LEU A 18 -2.53 12.13 -28.57
C LEU A 18 -3.57 11.71 -27.53
N LEU A 19 -4.50 10.82 -27.90
CA LEU A 19 -5.49 10.21 -26.98
C LEU A 19 -4.98 8.95 -26.28
N GLY A 20 -3.89 8.36 -26.76
CA GLY A 20 -3.16 7.27 -26.11
C GLY A 20 -2.26 7.74 -24.98
N GLY A 21 -2.58 8.89 -24.35
CA GLY A 21 -1.86 9.43 -23.22
C GLY A 21 -1.58 8.32 -22.23
N ALA A 22 -0.29 8.02 -22.06
CA ALA A 22 0.21 7.00 -21.16
C ALA A 22 -0.37 7.25 -19.76
N GLN A 23 -1.47 6.56 -19.45
CA GLN A 23 -1.96 6.46 -18.10
C GLN A 23 -0.87 5.71 -17.36
N THR A 24 -0.03 6.44 -16.63
CA THR A 24 0.87 5.85 -15.67
C THR A 24 0.00 4.99 -14.75
N ALA A 25 0.21 3.68 -14.80
CA ALA A 25 -0.63 2.67 -14.18
C ALA A 25 -0.60 2.82 -12.66
N ASN A 26 -1.41 3.73 -12.12
CA ASN A 26 -1.78 3.74 -10.71
C ASN A 26 -3.06 2.90 -10.47
N ALA A 27 -3.61 2.30 -11.54
CA ALA A 27 -4.84 1.50 -11.54
C ALA A 27 -4.71 0.10 -10.88
N GLY A 28 -3.52 -0.28 -10.41
CA GLY A 28 -3.28 -1.59 -9.80
C GLY A 28 -3.03 -1.57 -8.30
N CYS A 29 -2.66 -0.44 -7.69
CA CYS A 29 -2.11 -0.47 -6.34
C CYS A 29 -3.17 -0.83 -5.27
N GLU A 30 -2.79 -1.67 -4.31
CA GLU A 30 -3.64 -2.12 -3.22
C GLU A 30 -3.05 -1.77 -1.86
N LEU A 31 -3.89 -1.32 -0.93
CA LEU A 31 -3.47 -0.99 0.42
C LEU A 31 -3.23 -2.25 1.24
N VAL A 32 -1.99 -2.44 1.67
CA VAL A 32 -1.60 -3.44 2.67
C VAL A 32 -1.71 -2.84 4.05
N LYS A 33 -2.40 -3.56 4.93
CA LYS A 33 -2.49 -3.25 6.35
C LYS A 33 -2.29 -4.53 7.14
N ALA A 34 -1.23 -4.59 7.93
CA ALA A 34 -0.89 -5.75 8.72
C ALA A 34 -0.67 -5.35 10.18
N THR A 35 -1.44 -5.92 11.09
CA THR A 35 -1.27 -5.71 12.53
C THR A 35 -0.59 -6.93 13.15
N ASN A 36 0.35 -6.69 14.07
CA ASN A 36 0.94 -7.73 14.91
C ASN A 36 1.27 -7.20 16.31
N SER A 37 1.44 -8.10 17.28
CA SER A 37 1.71 -7.80 18.67
C SER A 37 2.88 -8.61 19.22
N ALA A 38 3.62 -8.06 20.17
CA ALA A 38 4.72 -8.75 20.82
C ALA A 38 5.10 -8.11 22.17
N GLU A 39 6.04 -8.75 22.87
CA GLU A 39 6.56 -8.29 24.17
C GLU A 39 7.32 -6.96 24.12
N SER A 40 7.77 -6.53 22.93
CA SER A 40 8.41 -5.23 22.75
C SER A 40 7.87 -4.51 21.52
N LYS A 41 7.98 -3.18 21.52
CA LYS A 41 7.61 -2.35 20.38
C LYS A 41 8.39 -2.73 19.11
N ALA A 42 9.69 -3.03 19.24
CA ALA A 42 10.54 -3.39 18.11
C ALA A 42 10.14 -4.74 17.51
N SER A 43 9.87 -5.75 18.35
CA SER A 43 9.42 -7.06 17.88
C SER A 43 8.02 -6.99 17.26
N ALA A 44 7.10 -6.22 17.84
CA ALA A 44 5.76 -6.02 17.27
C ALA A 44 5.82 -5.34 15.90
N ALA A 45 6.65 -4.30 15.75
CA ALA A 45 6.85 -3.61 14.48
C ALA A 45 7.50 -4.52 13.42
N LYS A 46 8.49 -5.32 13.81
CA LYS A 46 9.15 -6.30 12.92
C LYS A 46 8.17 -7.38 12.46
N ALA A 47 7.33 -7.88 13.35
CA ALA A 47 6.32 -8.89 13.02
C ALA A 47 5.22 -8.32 12.11
N ALA A 48 4.76 -7.08 12.37
CA ALA A 48 3.82 -6.39 11.50
C ALA A 48 4.40 -6.13 10.10
N TYR A 49 5.69 -5.75 10.03
CA TYR A 49 6.42 -5.62 8.77
C TYR A 49 6.48 -6.93 7.99
N ALA A 50 6.83 -8.04 8.64
CA ALA A 50 6.88 -9.36 7.99
C ALA A 50 5.51 -9.76 7.43
N ASN A 51 4.44 -9.56 8.20
CA ASN A 51 3.06 -9.80 7.74
C ASN A 51 2.69 -8.92 6.54
N ALA A 52 3.15 -7.66 6.50
CA ALA A 52 2.91 -6.77 5.36
C ALA A 52 3.62 -7.28 4.09
N LEU A 53 4.85 -7.81 4.22
CA LEU A 53 5.56 -8.43 3.08
C LEU A 53 4.81 -9.67 2.58
N GLN A 54 4.36 -10.54 3.48
CA GLN A 54 3.59 -11.72 3.12
C GLN A 54 2.26 -11.35 2.45
N THR A 55 1.57 -10.32 2.95
CA THR A 55 0.34 -9.81 2.33
C THR A 55 0.60 -9.27 0.93
N ALA A 56 1.69 -8.52 0.73
CA ALA A 56 2.07 -8.03 -0.59
C ALA A 56 2.36 -9.16 -1.59
N GLU A 57 2.99 -10.23 -1.11
CA GLU A 57 3.24 -11.44 -1.89
C GLU A 57 1.93 -12.17 -2.25
N GLN A 58 0.99 -12.28 -1.32
CA GLN A 58 -0.35 -12.81 -1.61
C GLN A 58 -1.10 -11.95 -2.64
N ILE A 59 -0.98 -10.63 -2.55
CA ILE A 59 -1.56 -9.71 -3.54
C ILE A 59 -0.91 -9.96 -4.90
N ARG A 60 0.42 -10.10 -4.97
CA ARG A 60 1.15 -10.41 -6.21
C ARG A 60 0.58 -11.67 -6.88
N GLN A 61 0.48 -12.75 -6.11
CA GLN A 61 -0.03 -14.03 -6.59
C GLN A 61 -1.49 -13.93 -7.06
N ARG A 62 -2.35 -13.33 -6.23
CA ARG A 62 -3.78 -13.17 -6.52
C ARG A 62 -4.03 -12.30 -7.75
N ARG A 63 -3.22 -11.25 -7.96
CA ARG A 63 -3.33 -10.32 -9.09
C ARG A 63 -2.61 -10.83 -10.35
N GLY A 64 -1.84 -11.91 -10.29
CA GLY A 64 -1.04 -12.40 -11.41
C GLY A 64 0.12 -11.46 -11.78
N TRP A 65 0.56 -10.62 -10.86
CA TRP A 65 1.67 -9.69 -11.06
C TRP A 65 3.00 -10.46 -11.09
N LYS A 66 3.88 -10.17 -12.06
CA LYS A 66 5.25 -10.70 -12.06
C LYS A 66 6.11 -10.13 -10.92
N TYR A 67 5.85 -8.90 -10.47
CA TYR A 67 6.53 -8.27 -9.33
C TYR A 67 5.58 -7.41 -8.49
N VAL A 68 5.95 -7.17 -7.23
CA VAL A 68 5.26 -6.23 -6.35
C VAL A 68 6.27 -5.32 -5.67
N THR A 69 5.96 -4.04 -5.64
CA THR A 69 6.71 -3.02 -4.94
C THR A 69 5.88 -2.48 -3.79
N LEU A 70 6.52 -2.19 -2.67
CA LEU A 70 5.88 -1.62 -1.50
C LEU A 70 6.35 -0.19 -1.30
N ARG A 71 5.40 0.71 -1.06
CA ARG A 71 5.68 2.08 -0.62
C ARG A 71 5.10 2.30 0.77
N PRO A 72 5.86 2.88 1.72
CA PRO A 72 5.37 3.11 3.07
C PRO A 72 4.16 4.04 3.02
N ARG A 73 3.07 3.63 3.68
CA ARG A 73 1.83 4.41 3.74
C ARG A 73 1.29 4.42 5.15
N LYS A 74 1.09 5.62 5.69
CA LYS A 74 0.44 5.78 6.98
C LYS A 74 -1.01 5.30 6.89
N VAL A 75 -1.43 4.44 7.81
CA VAL A 75 -2.77 3.83 7.85
C VAL A 75 -3.37 4.01 9.22
N LYS A 76 -4.71 4.01 9.29
CA LYS A 76 -5.40 3.97 10.57
C LYS A 76 -5.02 2.68 11.30
N PRO A 77 -4.57 2.76 12.57
CA PRO A 77 -4.34 1.58 13.41
C PRO A 77 -5.55 0.64 13.40
N ASP A 78 -5.31 -0.67 13.33
CA ASP A 78 -6.36 -1.69 13.32
C ASP A 78 -6.13 -2.70 14.45
N PRO A 79 -6.72 -2.48 15.63
CA PRO A 79 -6.53 -3.36 16.79
C PRO A 79 -7.22 -4.72 16.58
N PHE A 80 -6.59 -5.78 17.12
CA PHE A 80 -7.12 -7.15 17.08
C PHE A 80 -8.45 -7.27 17.84
N TRP A 81 -8.46 -6.81 19.09
CA TRP A 81 -9.59 -6.96 20.01
C TRP A 81 -10.52 -5.75 19.92
N LYS A 82 -11.28 -5.64 18.82
CA LYS A 82 -12.19 -4.51 18.58
C LYS A 82 -13.28 -4.35 19.65
N ALA A 83 -13.65 -5.45 20.31
CA ALA A 83 -14.60 -5.42 21.43
C ALA A 83 -14.04 -4.69 22.67
N VAL A 84 -12.74 -4.85 22.95
CA VAL A 84 -12.08 -4.21 24.11
C VAL A 84 -11.47 -2.86 23.74
N ARG A 85 -10.99 -2.74 22.51
CA ARG A 85 -10.47 -1.50 21.95
C ARG A 85 -10.98 -1.31 20.52
N PRO A 86 -12.12 -0.62 20.35
CA PRO A 86 -12.69 -0.39 19.02
C PRO A 86 -11.86 0.61 18.21
N VAL A 87 -11.18 1.54 18.88
CA VAL A 87 -10.41 2.64 18.26
C VAL A 87 -9.09 2.84 18.99
N VAL A 88 -8.06 3.19 18.23
CA VAL A 88 -6.78 3.71 18.74
C VAL A 88 -6.70 5.18 18.37
N THR A 89 -6.70 6.06 19.37
CA THR A 89 -6.59 7.51 19.20
C THR A 89 -5.11 7.95 19.17
N PRO A 90 -4.80 9.15 18.64
CA PRO A 90 -3.42 9.60 18.47
C PRO A 90 -2.58 9.67 19.76
N ASP A 91 -3.21 9.95 20.89
CA ASP A 91 -2.61 10.00 22.24
C ASP A 91 -2.15 8.61 22.74
N MET A 92 -2.76 7.53 22.23
CA MET A 92 -2.37 6.16 22.57
C MET A 92 -1.15 5.67 21.79
N LEU A 93 -0.68 6.44 20.79
CA LEU A 93 0.40 6.03 19.90
C LEU A 93 1.76 6.21 20.57
N LEU A 94 2.52 5.13 20.58
CA LEU A 94 3.89 5.11 21.06
C LEU A 94 4.83 5.67 19.99
N LYS A 95 5.27 6.91 20.16
CA LYS A 95 6.30 7.54 19.33
C LYS A 95 7.72 7.01 19.65
N PRO A 96 8.69 7.11 18.72
CA PRO A 96 8.52 7.47 17.31
C PRO A 96 7.80 6.38 16.50
N ASP A 97 7.16 6.76 15.39
CA ASP A 97 6.63 5.75 14.45
C ASP A 97 7.80 5.00 13.80
N VAL A 98 7.59 3.73 13.43
CA VAL A 98 8.65 2.90 12.81
C VAL A 98 8.45 2.92 11.30
N VAL A 99 9.29 3.66 10.59
CA VAL A 99 9.21 3.83 9.13
C VAL A 99 10.38 3.12 8.47
N THR A 100 10.08 2.34 7.43
CA THR A 100 11.07 1.68 6.58
C THR A 100 10.86 2.11 5.13
N SER A 101 11.75 1.66 4.22
CA SER A 101 11.57 1.87 2.78
C SER A 101 10.33 1.18 2.20
N LYS A 102 9.67 0.27 2.95
CA LYS A 102 8.49 -0.50 2.49
C LYS A 102 7.23 -0.23 3.30
N THR A 103 7.32 0.07 4.59
CA THR A 103 6.16 0.19 5.49
C THR A 103 6.23 1.40 6.40
N TYR A 104 5.07 1.92 6.77
CA TYR A 104 4.91 2.88 7.86
C TYR A 104 4.16 2.21 9.00
N SER A 105 4.80 2.06 10.16
CA SER A 105 4.23 1.34 11.30
C SER A 105 3.92 2.27 12.47
N GLN A 106 2.67 2.21 12.94
CA GLN A 106 2.21 2.91 14.14
C GLN A 106 1.96 1.89 15.25
N CYS A 107 2.46 2.17 16.45
CA CYS A 107 2.39 1.25 17.58
C CYS A 107 1.62 1.86 18.76
N TRP A 108 1.00 1.02 19.58
CA TRP A 108 0.31 1.40 20.81
C TRP A 108 0.42 0.26 21.84
N LYS A 109 0.07 0.53 23.11
CA LYS A 109 0.04 -0.51 24.15
C LYS A 109 -1.11 -1.48 23.90
N GLY A 110 -0.91 -2.78 23.88
CA GLY A 110 -2.03 -3.72 23.69
C GLY A 110 -2.85 -3.95 24.95
N VAL A 111 -3.87 -4.80 24.83
CA VAL A 111 -4.76 -5.21 25.92
C VAL A 111 -4.24 -6.49 26.59
N VAL A 112 -3.92 -7.50 25.78
CA VAL A 112 -3.42 -8.80 26.23
C VAL A 112 -1.89 -8.84 26.14
N VAL A 113 -1.35 -8.51 24.96
CA VAL A 113 0.09 -8.46 24.69
C VAL A 113 0.54 -6.99 24.77
N PRO A 114 1.70 -6.66 25.37
CA PRO A 114 1.99 -5.30 25.79
C PRO A 114 2.15 -4.30 24.64
N TYR A 115 2.55 -4.72 23.44
CA TYR A 115 2.71 -3.84 22.29
C TYR A 115 2.02 -4.39 21.06
N VAL A 116 1.32 -3.52 20.35
CA VAL A 116 0.67 -3.82 19.08
C VAL A 116 1.09 -2.76 18.06
N CYS A 117 1.40 -3.17 16.85
CA CYS A 117 1.76 -2.27 15.76
C CYS A 117 0.97 -2.62 14.49
N THR A 118 0.47 -1.61 13.78
CA THR A 118 -0.05 -1.76 12.41
C THR A 118 0.97 -1.20 11.44
N ALA A 119 1.45 -2.04 10.52
CA ALA A 119 2.24 -1.65 9.37
C ALA A 119 1.32 -1.37 8.17
N GLY A 120 1.50 -0.21 7.55
CA GLY A 120 0.81 0.20 6.33
C GLY A 120 1.77 0.33 5.15
N ALA A 121 1.34 -0.16 3.99
CA ALA A 121 2.07 0.00 2.73
C ALA A 121 1.10 0.03 1.54
N MET A 122 1.47 0.71 0.47
CA MET A 122 0.83 0.54 -0.84
C MET A 122 1.61 -0.50 -1.63
N ALA A 123 0.94 -1.60 -1.98
CA ALA A 123 1.46 -2.63 -2.86
C ALA A 123 1.09 -2.30 -4.31
N CYS A 124 2.09 -1.99 -5.13
CA CYS A 124 1.92 -1.73 -6.55
C CYS A 124 2.71 -2.77 -7.33
N GLY A 125 2.02 -3.52 -8.19
CA GLY A 125 2.67 -4.44 -9.11
C GLY A 125 2.71 -3.92 -10.54
N ASN A 126 2.79 -4.86 -11.46
CA ASN A 126 3.36 -4.67 -12.78
C ASN A 126 2.51 -5.18 -13.92
#